data_AF-A0A970MYM7-F1
#
_entry.id   AF-A0A970MYM7-F1
#
_cell.length_a   1.000
_cell.length_b   1.000
_cell.length_c   1.000
_cell.angle_alpha   90.00
_cell.angle_beta   90.00
_cell.angle_gamma   90.00
#
_symmetry.space_group_name_H-M   'P 1'
#
loop_
_entity.id
_entity.type
_entity.pdbx_description
1 polymer ?
#
loop_
_entity_poly.entity_id
_entity_poly.type
_entity_poly.pdbx_seq_one_letter_code
_entity_poly.pdbx_strand_id
1 'polypeptide(L)'
;MAQSTSNYEFRFYTPAGHYLFSIPHDSIYSANFWIRERDVGTLTLDLPLNIGVEIENMLEYDSVIEVYRDYRGSKNLVLDKRWIIGLWRSKIDEGGVRNFRIRALDCNTWITRRVVYYDPDTPQTKVVNTPTDDAIKKIARENFGNLAQPYRDWSKYITIEPNTGLAKKVSLSGFSRINALTVMNNLCDLAYAENDEYVTFDMRWDAGIGKYIFRTYLGQMGANRGVNGNSTFYLTHTDDTNPLSYGGLSYASVENNGINRRTAVYCGGANSDVEEEGRVIAEVFDHDLINASPFGLWEDWEDARNSGNSEEGIRKVAMERLEKWSPTVAVNGHINAATIQGFGTDFNVGDIVAFKFRDVVRDVHIDSVAFDISNNGEEKITIDTRNMEESYY
;
A
#
# COMPACT_ATOMS: atom_id res chain seq x y z
N MET A 1 21.47 -10.34 27.14
CA MET A 1 21.06 -11.21 26.01
C MET A 1 21.83 -10.73 24.80
N ALA A 2 22.53 -11.61 24.08
CA ALA A 2 23.14 -11.24 22.81
C ALA A 2 22.02 -10.76 21.87
N GLN A 3 22.13 -9.55 21.33
CA GLN A 3 21.26 -9.12 20.23
C GLN A 3 21.41 -10.16 19.12
N SER A 4 20.32 -10.84 18.79
CA SER A 4 20.26 -11.67 17.59
C SER A 4 20.44 -10.72 16.40
N THR A 5 21.64 -10.64 15.84
CA THR A 5 21.91 -9.87 14.63
C THR A 5 21.30 -10.61 13.44
N SER A 6 20.35 -9.97 12.77
CA SER A 6 19.76 -10.48 11.53
C SER A 6 20.83 -10.46 10.45
N ASN A 7 21.03 -11.58 9.74
CA ASN A 7 22.01 -11.65 8.67
C ASN A 7 21.32 -11.50 7.32
N TYR A 8 21.87 -10.65 6.46
CA TYR A 8 21.36 -10.46 5.10
C TYR A 8 22.32 -11.03 4.03
N GLU A 9 21.73 -11.58 2.97
CA GLU A 9 22.42 -12.00 1.75
C GLU A 9 21.71 -11.41 0.52
N PHE A 10 22.47 -10.76 -0.35
CA PHE A 10 22.01 -10.19 -1.61
C PHE A 10 22.40 -11.14 -2.75
N ARG A 11 21.43 -11.81 -3.36
CA ARG A 11 21.68 -12.74 -4.47
C ARG A 11 21.38 -12.09 -5.80
N PHE A 12 22.31 -12.22 -6.74
CA PHE A 12 22.22 -11.63 -8.07
C PHE A 12 21.89 -12.71 -9.10
N TYR A 13 21.05 -12.34 -10.06
CA TYR A 13 20.64 -13.20 -11.17
C TYR A 13 20.65 -12.41 -12.48
N THR A 14 20.78 -13.12 -13.60
CA THR A 14 20.55 -12.56 -14.94
C THR A 14 19.07 -12.19 -15.13
N PRO A 15 18.71 -11.40 -16.17
CA PRO A 15 17.32 -11.12 -16.50
C PRO A 15 16.49 -12.39 -16.78
N ALA A 16 17.14 -13.46 -17.24
CA ALA A 16 16.51 -14.76 -17.47
C ALA A 16 16.32 -15.59 -16.18
N GLY A 17 16.81 -15.10 -15.03
CA GLY A 17 16.69 -15.76 -13.73
C GLY A 17 17.82 -16.75 -13.41
N HIS A 18 18.93 -16.75 -14.15
CA HIS A 18 20.09 -17.59 -13.82
C HIS A 18 20.92 -16.93 -12.71
N TYR A 19 21.28 -17.71 -11.69
CA TYR A 19 22.12 -17.21 -10.59
C TYR A 19 23.49 -16.76 -11.09
N LEU A 20 23.97 -15.62 -10.58
CA LEU A 20 25.28 -15.05 -10.87
C LEU A 20 26.22 -15.21 -9.68
N PHE A 21 25.93 -14.53 -8.58
CA PHE A 21 26.73 -14.51 -7.36
C PHE A 21 25.89 -14.02 -6.18
N SER A 22 26.45 -14.03 -4.97
CA SER A 22 25.85 -13.39 -3.81
C SER A 22 26.85 -12.55 -3.04
N ILE A 23 26.35 -11.49 -2.40
CA ILE A 23 27.11 -10.59 -1.55
C ILE A 23 26.50 -10.64 -0.14
N PRO A 24 27.28 -11.01 0.90
CA PRO A 24 26.84 -10.93 2.28
C PRO A 24 26.83 -9.47 2.77
N HIS A 25 26.01 -9.17 3.78
CA HIS A 25 25.84 -7.81 4.31
C HIS A 25 27.10 -7.20 4.95
N ASP A 26 28.05 -8.01 5.40
CA ASP A 26 29.32 -7.53 5.95
C ASP A 26 30.29 -7.01 4.87
N SER A 27 29.97 -7.26 3.60
CA SER A 27 30.74 -6.85 2.42
C SER A 27 30.18 -5.60 1.73
N ILE A 28 29.09 -5.01 2.24
CA ILE A 28 28.47 -3.80 1.70
C ILE A 28 28.73 -2.63 2.64
N TYR A 29 28.55 -1.39 2.18
CA TYR A 29 28.48 -0.24 3.08
C TYR A 29 27.08 -0.08 3.65
N SER A 30 26.07 -0.17 2.79
CA SER A 30 24.67 -0.12 3.19
C SER A 30 23.73 -0.66 2.13
N ALA A 31 22.55 -1.09 2.56
CA ALA A 31 21.41 -1.35 1.70
C ALA A 31 20.19 -0.60 2.23
N ASN A 32 19.53 0.16 1.36
CA ASN A 32 18.22 0.76 1.65
C ASN A 32 17.21 0.19 0.66
N PHE A 33 16.08 -0.30 1.14
CA PHE A 33 15.00 -0.69 0.24
C PHE A 33 13.63 -0.53 0.88
N TRP A 34 12.65 -0.18 0.07
CA TRP A 34 11.29 0.02 0.54
C TRP A 34 10.28 -0.42 -0.50
N ILE A 35 9.08 -0.78 -0.04
CA ILE A 35 7.92 -1.02 -0.88
C ILE A 35 6.71 -0.31 -0.30
N ARG A 36 5.75 -0.01 -1.17
CA ARG A 36 4.42 0.45 -0.79
C ARG A 36 3.39 -0.19 -1.70
N GLU A 37 2.23 -0.53 -1.15
CA GLU A 37 1.13 -1.04 -1.97
C GLU A 37 0.79 -0.03 -3.07
N ARG A 38 0.52 -0.54 -4.29
CA ARG A 38 0.19 0.24 -5.50
C ARG A 38 1.30 1.13 -6.06
N ASP A 39 2.51 1.06 -5.52
CA ASP A 39 3.67 1.83 -5.97
C ASP A 39 4.83 0.92 -6.41
N VAL A 40 5.87 1.53 -6.98
CA VAL A 40 7.13 0.88 -7.33
C VAL A 40 8.17 1.19 -6.27
N GLY A 41 8.45 0.20 -5.44
CA GLY A 41 9.53 0.22 -4.47
C GLY A 41 10.91 0.39 -5.11
N THR A 42 11.87 0.88 -4.33
CA THR A 42 13.27 1.03 -4.76
C THR A 42 14.19 0.29 -3.79
N LEU A 43 15.25 -0.34 -4.33
CA LEU A 43 16.41 -0.82 -3.59
C LEU A 43 17.65 -0.06 -4.05
N THR A 44 18.45 0.39 -3.09
CA THR A 44 19.78 0.97 -3.28
C THR A 44 20.79 0.15 -2.49
N LEU A 45 21.85 -0.29 -3.16
CA LEU A 45 22.96 -1.03 -2.55
C LEU A 45 24.24 -0.23 -2.76
N ASP A 46 24.91 0.12 -1.67
CA ASP A 46 26.21 0.79 -1.70
C ASP A 46 27.31 -0.22 -1.34
N LEU A 47 28.26 -0.39 -2.26
CA LEU A 47 29.36 -1.34 -2.17
C LEU A 47 30.72 -0.63 -2.18
N PRO A 48 31.74 -1.23 -1.56
CA PRO A 48 33.14 -0.88 -1.82
C PRO A 48 33.47 -0.93 -3.32
N LEU A 49 34.20 0.06 -3.83
CA LEU A 49 34.50 0.16 -5.27
C LEU A 49 35.26 -1.08 -5.81
N ASN A 50 36.12 -1.71 -5.02
CA ASN A 50 36.84 -2.92 -5.43
C ASN A 50 35.87 -4.06 -5.77
N ILE A 51 34.83 -4.27 -4.95
CA ILE A 51 33.78 -5.25 -5.24
C ILE A 51 32.97 -4.80 -6.46
N GLY A 52 32.63 -3.51 -6.54
CA GLY A 52 31.91 -2.93 -7.67
C GLY A 52 32.55 -3.21 -9.03
N VAL A 53 33.87 -3.01 -9.13
CA VAL A 53 34.63 -3.26 -10.37
C VAL A 53 34.65 -4.74 -10.76
N GLU A 54 34.68 -5.65 -9.79
CA GLU A 54 34.65 -7.10 -10.05
C GLU A 54 33.31 -7.54 -10.63
N ILE A 55 32.20 -6.97 -10.13
CA ILE A 55 30.85 -7.37 -10.53
C ILE A 55 30.31 -6.59 -11.73
N GLU A 56 30.86 -5.42 -12.06
CA GLU A 56 30.32 -4.53 -13.10
C GLU A 56 30.17 -5.23 -14.47
N ASN A 57 31.13 -6.07 -14.84
CA ASN A 57 31.09 -6.84 -16.09
C ASN A 57 30.07 -7.99 -16.09
N MET A 58 29.51 -8.33 -14.93
CA MET A 58 28.47 -9.36 -14.77
C MET A 58 27.07 -8.75 -14.69
N LEU A 59 26.96 -7.42 -14.55
CA LEU A 59 25.68 -6.74 -14.47
C LEU A 59 25.13 -6.44 -15.87
N GLU A 60 23.84 -6.68 -16.04
CA GLU A 60 23.08 -6.32 -17.23
C GLU A 60 21.88 -5.47 -16.79
N TYR A 61 21.31 -4.71 -17.73
CA TYR A 61 20.01 -4.12 -17.50
C TYR A 61 18.98 -5.23 -17.24
N ASP A 62 18.13 -5.00 -16.25
CA ASP A 62 17.14 -5.96 -15.77
C ASP A 62 17.72 -7.21 -15.07
N SER A 63 19.02 -7.22 -14.75
CA SER A 63 19.56 -8.17 -13.75
C SER A 63 18.76 -8.05 -12.45
N VAL A 64 18.62 -9.15 -11.73
CA VAL A 64 17.72 -9.27 -10.59
C VAL A 64 18.52 -9.41 -9.30
N ILE A 65 18.07 -8.72 -8.25
CA ILE A 65 18.53 -8.90 -6.87
C ILE A 65 17.40 -9.52 -6.05
N GLU A 66 17.71 -10.58 -5.32
CA GLU A 66 16.90 -11.11 -4.23
C GLU A 66 17.57 -10.80 -2.90
N VAL A 67 16.80 -10.33 -1.91
CA VAL A 67 17.30 -10.05 -0.57
C VAL A 67 16.82 -11.14 0.36
N TYR A 68 17.73 -11.91 0.94
CA TYR A 68 17.40 -12.91 1.95
C TYR A 68 17.77 -12.40 3.33
N ARG A 69 16.87 -12.61 4.29
CA ARG A 69 17.08 -12.30 5.71
C ARG A 69 17.00 -13.59 6.51
N ASP A 70 18.03 -13.86 7.30
CA ASP A 70 18.05 -14.92 8.29
C ASP A 70 17.66 -14.33 9.65
N TYR A 71 16.51 -14.76 10.16
CA TYR A 71 16.01 -14.40 11.48
C TYR A 71 15.52 -15.66 12.19
N ARG A 72 16.01 -15.88 13.43
CA ARG A 72 15.70 -17.06 14.26
C ARG A 72 15.92 -18.41 13.53
N GLY A 73 16.91 -18.48 12.64
CA GLY A 73 17.26 -19.70 11.91
C GLY A 73 16.37 -19.98 10.69
N SER A 74 15.48 -19.05 10.33
CA SER A 74 14.72 -19.10 9.08
C SER A 74 15.27 -18.08 8.10
N LYS A 75 15.71 -18.55 6.93
CA LYS A 75 16.20 -17.71 5.85
C LYS A 75 15.12 -17.53 4.79
N ASN A 76 14.50 -16.36 4.78
CA ASN A 76 13.36 -16.05 3.91
C ASN A 76 13.72 -14.98 2.89
N LEU A 77 13.08 -15.06 1.71
CA LEU A 77 13.10 -13.97 0.74
C LEU A 77 12.32 -12.79 1.32
N VAL A 78 12.98 -11.65 1.46
CA VAL A 78 12.37 -10.46 2.06
C VAL A 78 11.30 -9.92 1.12
N LEU A 79 10.08 -9.74 1.66
CA LEU A 79 8.90 -9.17 0.99
C LEU A 79 8.36 -10.00 -0.19
N ASP A 80 8.86 -11.21 -0.42
CA ASP A 80 8.58 -12.00 -1.63
C ASP A 80 8.87 -11.21 -2.93
N LYS A 81 9.85 -10.28 -2.87
CA LYS A 81 10.19 -9.38 -3.97
C LYS A 81 11.52 -9.73 -4.63
N ARG A 82 11.53 -9.52 -5.94
CA ARG A 82 12.73 -9.38 -6.77
C ARG A 82 12.90 -7.92 -7.17
N TRP A 83 14.13 -7.45 -7.13
CA TRP A 83 14.50 -6.08 -7.47
C TRP A 83 15.25 -6.07 -8.80
N ILE A 84 14.81 -5.24 -9.73
CA ILE A 84 15.27 -5.21 -11.12
C ILE A 84 16.23 -4.04 -11.29
N ILE A 85 17.49 -4.35 -11.57
CA ILE A 85 18.58 -3.38 -11.70
C ILE A 85 18.34 -2.49 -12.91
N GLY A 86 18.30 -1.18 -12.68
CA GLY A 86 18.16 -0.17 -13.73
C GLY A 86 19.33 0.82 -13.78
N LEU A 87 20.17 0.85 -12.75
CA LEU A 87 21.29 1.77 -12.67
C LEU A 87 22.40 1.18 -11.79
N TRP A 88 23.64 1.31 -12.23
CA TRP A 88 24.82 1.19 -11.39
C TRP A 88 25.78 2.34 -11.71
N ARG A 89 26.55 2.78 -10.72
CA ARG A 89 27.54 3.84 -10.90
C ARG A 89 28.70 3.72 -9.92
N SER A 90 29.90 4.04 -10.41
CA SER A 90 31.07 4.32 -9.59
C SER A 90 31.05 5.79 -9.16
N LYS A 91 31.25 6.05 -7.86
CA LYS A 91 31.28 7.41 -7.27
C LYS A 91 32.47 7.52 -6.32
N ILE A 92 33.08 8.71 -6.27
CA ILE A 92 33.91 9.15 -5.14
C ILE A 92 33.12 10.26 -4.44
N ASP A 93 32.90 10.14 -3.14
CA ASP A 93 32.20 11.18 -2.38
C ASP A 93 33.14 12.30 -1.91
N GLU A 94 32.57 13.32 -1.27
CA GLU A 94 33.30 14.49 -0.78
C GLU A 94 34.32 14.14 0.31
N GLY A 95 34.15 13.01 0.99
CA GLY A 95 35.09 12.46 1.96
C GLY A 95 36.20 11.60 1.32
N GLY A 96 36.21 11.46 -0.01
CA GLY A 96 37.16 10.62 -0.74
C GLY A 96 36.84 9.13 -0.70
N VAL A 97 35.69 8.73 -0.15
CA VAL A 97 35.26 7.32 -0.10
C VAL A 97 34.83 6.89 -1.49
N ARG A 98 35.38 5.77 -1.94
CA ARG A 98 35.11 5.18 -3.26
C ARG A 98 34.00 4.15 -3.14
N ASN A 99 32.88 4.44 -3.79
CA ASN A 99 31.64 3.67 -3.71
C ASN A 99 31.21 3.19 -5.08
N PHE A 100 30.60 2.01 -5.13
CA PHE A 100 29.85 1.53 -6.26
C PHE A 100 28.39 1.38 -5.82
N ARG A 101 27.49 2.12 -6.46
CA ARG A 101 26.07 2.13 -6.11
C ARG A 101 25.27 1.39 -7.16
N ILE A 102 24.45 0.44 -6.74
CA ILE A 102 23.42 -0.20 -7.56
C ILE A 102 22.05 0.32 -7.12
N ARG A 103 21.19 0.65 -8.08
CA ARG A 103 19.77 0.97 -7.86
C ARG A 103 18.90 0.02 -8.67
N ALA A 104 17.96 -0.59 -7.98
CA ALA A 104 16.98 -1.51 -8.53
C ALA A 104 15.55 -1.10 -8.14
N LEU A 105 14.58 -1.50 -8.94
CA LEU A 105 13.15 -1.23 -8.72
C LEU A 105 12.41 -2.54 -8.45
N ASP A 106 11.35 -2.52 -7.66
CA ASP A 106 10.59 -3.74 -7.37
C ASP A 106 9.85 -4.30 -8.60
N CYS A 107 9.20 -5.44 -8.43
CA CYS A 107 8.45 -6.14 -9.47
C CYS A 107 7.30 -5.31 -10.09
N ASN A 108 6.78 -4.28 -9.42
CA ASN A 108 5.74 -3.42 -9.98
C ASN A 108 6.28 -2.52 -11.11
N THR A 109 7.61 -2.38 -11.25
CA THR A 109 8.23 -1.70 -12.40
C THR A 109 7.82 -2.32 -13.75
N TRP A 110 7.48 -3.62 -13.80
CA TRP A 110 6.99 -4.23 -15.03
C TRP A 110 5.70 -3.56 -15.52
N ILE A 111 4.84 -3.14 -14.60
CA ILE A 111 3.58 -2.48 -14.90
C ILE A 111 3.85 -1.06 -15.44
N THR A 112 4.79 -0.32 -14.82
CA THR A 112 5.11 1.06 -15.26
C THR A 112 5.79 1.14 -16.62
N ARG A 113 6.42 0.06 -17.07
CA ARG A 113 6.98 -0.06 -18.43
C ARG A 113 5.91 -0.24 -19.52
N ARG A 114 4.63 -0.16 -19.18
CA ARG A 114 3.52 -0.39 -20.09
C ARG A 114 2.56 0.79 -20.10
N VAL A 115 2.12 1.13 -21.30
CA VAL A 115 1.03 2.07 -21.57
C VAL A 115 -0.13 1.32 -22.19
N VAL A 116 -1.35 1.79 -21.98
CA VAL A 116 -2.54 1.29 -22.69
C VAL A 116 -2.44 1.70 -24.17
N TYR A 117 -1.86 0.82 -24.98
CA TYR A 117 -1.48 1.10 -26.38
C TYR A 117 -2.66 1.04 -27.38
N TYR A 118 -3.87 0.83 -26.90
CA TYR A 118 -5.06 0.72 -27.76
C TYR A 118 -5.65 2.08 -28.08
N ASP A 119 -6.19 2.23 -29.29
CA ASP A 119 -6.80 3.48 -29.73
C ASP A 119 -8.00 3.87 -28.84
N PRO A 120 -8.32 5.18 -28.75
CA PRO A 120 -9.50 5.63 -28.01
C PRO A 120 -10.78 4.89 -28.42
N ASP A 121 -11.72 4.81 -27.50
CA ASP A 121 -13.04 4.19 -27.67
C ASP A 121 -13.08 2.68 -27.98
N THR A 122 -11.92 2.01 -27.97
CA THR A 122 -11.82 0.55 -28.07
C THR A 122 -12.24 -0.14 -26.76
N PRO A 123 -12.65 -1.42 -26.79
CA PRO A 123 -12.94 -2.20 -25.57
C PRO A 123 -11.77 -2.29 -24.57
N GLN A 124 -10.54 -2.08 -25.02
CA GLN A 124 -9.33 -2.10 -24.20
C GLN A 124 -9.05 -0.76 -23.51
N THR A 125 -9.70 0.34 -23.92
CA THR A 125 -9.58 1.68 -23.32
C THR A 125 -10.80 2.06 -22.49
N LYS A 126 -11.65 1.09 -22.16
CA LYS A 126 -12.81 1.25 -21.30
C LYS A 126 -13.07 0.01 -20.45
N VAL A 127 -13.57 0.27 -19.26
CA VAL A 127 -14.13 -0.68 -18.30
C VAL A 127 -15.58 -0.28 -18.14
N VAL A 128 -16.51 -1.19 -18.35
CA VAL A 128 -17.94 -0.91 -18.28
C VAL A 128 -18.58 -1.93 -17.36
N ASN A 129 -19.08 -1.48 -16.22
CA ASN A 129 -19.80 -2.28 -15.23
C ASN A 129 -19.10 -3.64 -14.94
N THR A 130 -17.80 -3.59 -14.65
CA THR A 130 -16.94 -4.76 -14.46
C THR A 130 -16.42 -4.77 -13.02
N PRO A 131 -16.38 -5.93 -12.33
CA PRO A 131 -15.73 -6.03 -11.01
C PRO A 131 -14.33 -5.43 -11.03
N THR A 132 -13.99 -4.59 -10.06
CA THR A 132 -12.72 -3.83 -10.07
C THR A 132 -11.50 -4.74 -10.14
N ASP A 133 -11.49 -5.85 -9.39
CA ASP A 133 -10.41 -6.84 -9.39
C ASP A 133 -10.21 -7.45 -10.79
N ASP A 134 -11.31 -7.80 -11.47
CA ASP A 134 -11.29 -8.32 -12.82
C ASP A 134 -10.89 -7.26 -13.86
N ALA A 135 -11.29 -6.00 -13.65
CA ALA A 135 -10.91 -4.88 -14.50
C ALA A 135 -9.40 -4.64 -14.45
N ILE A 136 -8.80 -4.66 -13.26
CA ILE A 136 -7.34 -4.52 -13.08
C ILE A 136 -6.60 -5.68 -13.77
N LYS A 137 -7.05 -6.93 -13.57
CA LYS A 137 -6.49 -8.11 -14.26
C LYS A 137 -6.65 -8.04 -15.77
N LYS A 138 -7.78 -7.51 -16.27
CA LYS A 138 -8.01 -7.30 -17.71
C LYS A 138 -6.97 -6.33 -18.29
N ILE A 139 -6.71 -5.19 -17.64
CA ILE A 139 -5.67 -4.25 -18.07
C ILE A 139 -4.30 -4.94 -18.13
N ALA A 140 -3.96 -5.76 -17.13
CA ALA A 140 -2.72 -6.51 -17.12
C ALA A 140 -2.63 -7.49 -18.32
N ARG A 141 -3.68 -8.30 -18.55
CA ARG A 141 -3.69 -9.31 -19.61
C ARG A 141 -3.58 -8.70 -21.00
N GLU A 142 -4.29 -7.60 -21.23
CA GLU A 142 -4.32 -6.90 -22.51
C GLU A 142 -3.03 -6.12 -22.78
N ASN A 143 -2.26 -5.71 -21.78
CA ASN A 143 -1.08 -4.85 -22.00
C ASN A 143 0.27 -5.55 -21.92
N PHE A 144 0.38 -6.62 -21.14
CA PHE A 144 1.61 -7.40 -20.97
C PHE A 144 1.40 -8.88 -20.67
N GLY A 145 0.15 -9.36 -20.63
CA GLY A 145 -0.16 -10.78 -20.53
C GLY A 145 -0.43 -11.43 -21.89
N ASN A 146 -1.04 -12.61 -21.83
CA ASN A 146 -1.33 -13.46 -22.98
C ASN A 146 -2.34 -12.89 -24.00
N LEU A 147 -3.00 -11.77 -23.68
CA LEU A 147 -3.90 -11.06 -24.61
C LEU A 147 -3.24 -9.83 -25.23
N ALA A 148 -1.99 -9.53 -24.87
CA ALA A 148 -1.23 -8.45 -25.46
C ALA A 148 -0.76 -8.81 -26.87
N GLN A 149 -0.41 -7.78 -27.65
CA GLN A 149 0.26 -7.98 -28.95
C GLN A 149 1.55 -8.80 -28.77
N PRO A 150 1.96 -9.64 -29.74
CA PRO A 150 3.08 -10.59 -29.56
C PRO A 150 4.39 -9.97 -29.08
N TYR A 151 4.73 -8.75 -29.50
CA TYR A 151 5.96 -8.06 -29.09
C TYR A 151 5.88 -7.44 -27.68
N ARG A 152 4.70 -7.44 -27.05
CA ARG A 152 4.44 -6.91 -25.70
C ARG A 152 4.16 -7.99 -24.68
N ASP A 153 3.83 -9.20 -25.15
CA ASP A 153 3.44 -10.35 -24.37
C ASP A 153 4.62 -10.87 -23.52
N TRP A 154 4.43 -10.82 -22.20
CA TRP A 154 5.37 -11.36 -21.22
C TRP A 154 4.83 -12.61 -20.51
N SER A 155 3.80 -13.27 -21.04
CA SER A 155 3.16 -14.46 -20.45
C SER A 155 4.12 -15.65 -20.21
N LYS A 156 5.26 -15.67 -20.91
CA LYS A 156 6.35 -16.59 -20.63
C LYS A 156 6.94 -16.40 -19.22
N TYR A 157 7.03 -15.15 -18.76
CA TYR A 157 7.68 -14.76 -17.49
C TYR A 157 6.69 -14.32 -16.41
N ILE A 158 5.50 -13.86 -16.81
CA ILE A 158 4.46 -13.31 -15.93
C ILE A 158 3.19 -14.14 -16.06
N THR A 159 2.60 -14.50 -14.93
CA THR A 159 1.27 -15.11 -14.84
C THR A 159 0.32 -14.12 -14.21
N ILE A 160 -0.86 -13.94 -14.81
CA ILE A 160 -1.91 -13.09 -14.26
C ILE A 160 -3.02 -14.00 -13.76
N GLU A 161 -3.42 -13.81 -12.50
CA GLU A 161 -4.47 -14.64 -11.90
C GLU A 161 -5.79 -14.59 -12.68
N PRO A 162 -6.61 -15.65 -12.62
CA PRO A 162 -7.92 -15.67 -13.25
C PRO A 162 -8.87 -14.61 -12.66
N ASN A 163 -9.92 -14.31 -13.41
CA ASN A 163 -10.99 -13.46 -12.92
C ASN A 163 -11.74 -14.16 -11.78
N THR A 164 -12.06 -13.40 -10.75
CA THR A 164 -12.72 -13.88 -9.53
C THR A 164 -13.98 -13.08 -9.22
N GLY A 165 -14.09 -11.85 -9.73
CA GLY A 165 -15.27 -11.00 -9.57
C GLY A 165 -15.62 -10.71 -8.11
N LEU A 166 -14.60 -10.52 -7.27
CA LEU A 166 -14.79 -10.34 -5.82
C LEU A 166 -15.25 -8.93 -5.46
N ALA A 167 -14.76 -7.92 -6.18
CA ALA A 167 -15.11 -6.53 -5.93
C ALA A 167 -16.43 -6.14 -6.63
N LYS A 168 -17.09 -5.09 -6.13
CA LYS A 168 -18.18 -4.44 -6.83
C LYS A 168 -17.72 -3.87 -8.18
N LYS A 169 -18.72 -3.59 -9.01
CA LYS A 169 -18.51 -3.17 -10.39
C LYS A 169 -18.25 -1.68 -10.47
N VAL A 170 -17.31 -1.30 -11.33
CA VAL A 170 -16.99 0.10 -11.65
C VAL A 170 -17.01 0.32 -13.16
N SER A 171 -17.05 1.59 -13.57
CA SER A 171 -16.90 1.99 -14.96
C SER A 171 -15.86 3.10 -15.09
N LEU A 172 -14.89 2.90 -15.98
CA LEU A 172 -13.83 3.88 -16.26
C LEU A 172 -13.59 3.92 -17.77
N SER A 173 -13.42 5.09 -18.36
CA SER A 173 -13.17 5.24 -19.80
C SER A 173 -12.10 6.30 -20.08
N GLY A 174 -11.68 6.41 -21.34
CA GLY A 174 -10.79 7.49 -21.77
C GLY A 174 -9.32 7.31 -21.39
N PHE A 175 -8.88 6.09 -21.03
CA PHE A 175 -7.52 5.84 -20.57
C PHE A 175 -6.56 5.36 -21.66
N SER A 176 -6.83 5.71 -22.93
CA SER A 176 -5.91 5.44 -24.03
C SER A 176 -4.57 6.16 -23.81
N ARG A 177 -3.46 5.47 -24.10
CA ARG A 177 -2.06 5.97 -23.99
C ARG A 177 -1.62 6.35 -22.58
N ILE A 178 -2.42 6.07 -21.55
CA ILE A 178 -2.04 6.28 -20.15
C ILE A 178 -1.19 5.10 -19.66
N ASN A 179 -0.29 5.35 -18.71
CA ASN A 179 0.49 4.30 -18.05
C ASN A 179 -0.42 3.26 -17.37
N ALA A 180 -0.10 1.98 -17.53
CA ALA A 180 -0.93 0.89 -17.00
C ALA A 180 -1.04 0.96 -15.47
N LEU A 181 0.04 1.31 -14.75
CA LEU A 181 0.00 1.44 -13.28
C LEU A 181 -0.96 2.54 -12.86
N THR A 182 -0.92 3.70 -13.54
CA THR A 182 -1.83 4.81 -13.28
C THR A 182 -3.29 4.41 -13.49
N VAL A 183 -3.60 3.70 -14.58
CA VAL A 183 -4.98 3.22 -14.83
C VAL A 183 -5.43 2.25 -13.76
N MET A 184 -4.58 1.32 -13.33
CA MET A 184 -4.90 0.37 -12.26
C MET A 184 -5.11 1.09 -10.92
N ASN A 185 -4.30 2.11 -10.61
CA ASN A 185 -4.47 2.94 -9.42
C ASN A 185 -5.79 3.71 -9.44
N ASN A 186 -6.15 4.30 -10.58
CA ASN A 186 -7.43 4.99 -10.73
C ASN A 186 -8.62 4.04 -10.53
N LEU A 187 -8.51 2.77 -10.94
CA LEU A 187 -9.56 1.77 -10.68
C LEU A 187 -9.68 1.43 -9.19
N CYS A 188 -8.56 1.31 -8.47
CA CYS A 188 -8.58 1.11 -7.02
C CYS A 188 -9.21 2.31 -6.31
N ASP A 189 -8.83 3.54 -6.70
CA ASP A 189 -9.38 4.77 -6.11
C ASP A 189 -10.88 4.91 -6.41
N LEU A 190 -11.30 4.51 -7.61
CA LEU A 190 -12.71 4.51 -8.01
C LEU A 190 -13.53 3.48 -7.21
N ALA A 191 -12.98 2.30 -6.94
CA ALA A 191 -13.64 1.31 -6.09
C ALA A 191 -13.82 1.80 -4.66
N TYR A 192 -12.84 2.51 -4.11
CA TYR A 192 -13.00 3.14 -2.81
C TYR A 192 -14.07 4.24 -2.86
N ALA A 193 -13.98 5.15 -3.83
CA ALA A 193 -14.88 6.31 -3.92
C ALA A 193 -16.35 5.96 -4.23
N GLU A 194 -16.62 4.97 -5.08
CA GLU A 194 -17.98 4.61 -5.49
C GLU A 194 -18.61 3.53 -4.61
N ASN A 195 -17.79 2.66 -4.00
CA ASN A 195 -18.24 1.40 -3.43
C ASN A 195 -17.79 1.15 -1.99
N ASP A 196 -16.95 2.03 -1.43
CA ASP A 196 -16.28 1.87 -0.12
C ASP A 196 -15.50 0.55 -0.02
N GLU A 197 -14.85 0.16 -1.12
CA GLU A 197 -14.09 -1.09 -1.19
C GLU A 197 -12.61 -0.83 -1.40
N TYR A 198 -11.81 -1.31 -0.44
CA TYR A 198 -10.36 -1.35 -0.60
C TYR A 198 -9.96 -2.44 -1.59
N VAL A 199 -9.54 -2.05 -2.79
CA VAL A 199 -8.96 -2.95 -3.78
C VAL A 199 -7.51 -2.55 -4.01
N THR A 200 -6.63 -3.54 -4.05
CA THR A 200 -5.20 -3.35 -4.31
C THR A 200 -4.69 -4.46 -5.24
N PHE A 201 -3.46 -4.31 -5.72
CA PHE A 201 -2.82 -5.29 -6.59
C PHE A 201 -1.31 -5.29 -6.34
N ASP A 202 -0.68 -6.41 -6.69
CA ASP A 202 0.76 -6.53 -6.54
C ASP A 202 1.36 -7.53 -7.54
N MET A 203 2.57 -7.23 -8.01
CA MET A 203 3.41 -8.16 -8.74
C MET A 203 4.41 -8.80 -7.78
N ARG A 204 4.47 -10.13 -7.73
CA ARG A 204 5.36 -10.89 -6.84
C ARG A 204 6.14 -11.95 -7.59
N TRP A 205 7.27 -12.36 -7.03
CA TRP A 205 7.99 -13.51 -7.54
C TRP A 205 7.49 -14.78 -6.85
N ASP A 206 7.13 -15.80 -7.63
CA ASP A 206 6.83 -17.13 -7.11
C ASP A 206 7.93 -18.09 -7.53
N ALA A 207 8.77 -18.46 -6.57
CA ALA A 207 9.89 -19.36 -6.77
C ALA A 207 9.45 -20.79 -7.11
N GLY A 208 8.24 -21.21 -6.69
CA GLY A 208 7.71 -22.55 -6.96
C GLY A 208 7.35 -22.77 -8.42
N ILE A 209 6.88 -21.72 -9.10
CA ILE A 209 6.59 -21.76 -10.55
C ILE A 209 7.68 -21.12 -11.42
N GLY A 210 8.63 -20.39 -10.82
CA GLY A 210 9.69 -19.69 -11.54
C GLY A 210 9.17 -18.55 -12.43
N LYS A 211 8.11 -17.86 -11.98
CA LYS A 211 7.48 -16.74 -12.71
C LYS A 211 7.06 -15.62 -11.77
N TYR A 212 6.88 -14.43 -12.33
CA TYR A 212 6.16 -13.36 -11.65
C TYR A 212 4.67 -13.64 -11.67
N ILE A 213 3.97 -13.37 -10.56
CA ILE A 213 2.52 -13.48 -10.45
C ILE A 213 1.94 -12.09 -10.20
N PHE A 214 0.98 -11.70 -11.03
CA PHE A 214 0.15 -10.52 -10.81
C PHE A 214 -1.16 -10.94 -10.15
N ARG A 215 -1.40 -10.41 -8.95
CA ARG A 215 -2.59 -10.67 -8.12
C ARG A 215 -3.32 -9.38 -7.81
N THR A 216 -4.62 -9.51 -7.52
CA THR A 216 -5.44 -8.45 -6.95
C THR A 216 -6.01 -8.91 -5.63
N TYR A 217 -6.27 -7.98 -4.73
CA TYR A 217 -6.74 -8.27 -3.39
C TYR A 217 -7.91 -7.35 -3.05
N LEU A 218 -8.91 -7.91 -2.37
CA LEU A 218 -10.04 -7.19 -1.81
C LEU A 218 -9.87 -7.13 -0.29
N GLY A 219 -10.04 -5.95 0.30
CA GLY A 219 -9.92 -5.68 1.73
C GLY A 219 -8.47 -5.55 2.19
N GLN A 220 -7.60 -6.52 1.86
CA GLN A 220 -6.20 -6.52 2.27
C GLN A 220 -5.34 -7.49 1.47
N MET A 221 -4.04 -7.20 1.37
CA MET A 221 -3.08 -8.04 0.66
C MET A 221 -2.52 -9.18 1.52
N GLY A 222 -2.30 -8.92 2.81
CA GLY A 222 -1.77 -9.85 3.80
C GLY A 222 -2.88 -10.54 4.60
N ALA A 223 -2.52 -11.09 5.76
CA ALA A 223 -3.44 -11.78 6.67
C ALA A 223 -4.13 -10.81 7.64
N ASN A 224 -5.37 -11.12 8.03
CA ASN A 224 -6.04 -10.38 9.10
C ASN A 224 -5.48 -10.82 10.45
N ARG A 225 -4.62 -9.98 11.02
CA ARG A 225 -4.06 -10.08 12.38
C ARG A 225 -4.61 -8.98 13.30
N GLY A 226 -5.73 -8.37 12.91
CA GLY A 226 -6.48 -7.43 13.73
C GLY A 226 -7.19 -8.11 14.89
N VAL A 227 -8.03 -7.36 15.60
CA VAL A 227 -8.75 -7.80 16.80
C VAL A 227 -9.58 -9.06 16.55
N ASN A 228 -10.17 -9.16 15.35
CA ASN A 228 -11.02 -10.28 14.94
C ASN A 228 -10.28 -11.32 14.07
N GLY A 229 -8.95 -11.21 13.96
CA GLY A 229 -8.12 -12.12 13.19
C GLY A 229 -7.90 -13.47 13.87
N ASN A 230 -7.70 -14.53 13.08
CA ASN A 230 -7.39 -15.87 13.60
C ASN A 230 -6.03 -15.96 14.30
N SER A 231 -5.16 -14.98 14.04
CA SER A 231 -3.82 -14.87 14.62
C SER A 231 -3.51 -13.40 14.93
N THR A 232 -4.27 -12.83 15.88
CA THR A 232 -4.16 -11.44 16.28
C THR A 232 -2.73 -11.08 16.70
N PHE A 233 -2.23 -9.98 16.15
CA PHE A 233 -0.93 -9.42 16.48
C PHE A 233 -1.15 -8.03 17.07
N TYR A 234 -0.89 -7.89 18.38
CA TYR A 234 -1.06 -6.64 19.09
C TYR A 234 0.22 -5.80 19.05
N LEU A 235 0.14 -4.63 18.43
CA LEU A 235 1.12 -3.57 18.61
C LEU A 235 0.73 -2.75 19.84
N THR A 236 1.45 -2.98 20.94
CA THR A 236 1.21 -2.27 22.21
C THR A 236 2.38 -1.38 22.58
N HIS A 237 2.11 -0.22 23.16
CA HIS A 237 3.13 0.49 23.92
C HIS A 237 3.28 -0.18 25.29
N THR A 238 4.52 -0.30 25.79
CA THR A 238 4.76 -0.74 27.17
C THR A 238 4.20 0.31 28.13
N ASP A 239 3.19 -0.07 28.90
CA ASP A 239 2.65 0.73 30.00
C ASP A 239 2.78 -0.13 31.25
N ASP A 240 3.39 0.43 32.30
CA ASP A 240 3.65 -0.25 33.58
C ASP A 240 2.35 -0.68 34.30
N THR A 241 1.18 -0.22 33.82
CA THR A 241 -0.13 -0.50 34.42
C THR A 241 -0.91 -1.65 33.77
N ASN A 242 -0.49 -2.15 32.59
CA ASN A 242 -1.21 -3.22 31.88
C ASN A 242 -0.36 -4.50 31.72
N PRO A 243 -0.68 -5.59 32.44
CA PRO A 243 0.07 -6.85 32.34
C PRO A 243 -0.08 -7.56 30.98
N LEU A 244 -0.95 -7.07 30.09
CA LEU A 244 -1.10 -7.54 28.71
C LEU A 244 -0.36 -6.66 27.68
N SER A 245 0.48 -5.71 28.12
CA SER A 245 1.38 -4.99 27.21
C SER A 245 2.52 -5.90 26.79
N TYR A 246 2.38 -6.51 25.61
CA TYR A 246 3.40 -7.37 24.99
C TYR A 246 4.61 -6.58 24.47
N GLY A 247 4.62 -5.24 24.62
CA GLY A 247 5.52 -4.37 23.88
C GLY A 247 5.10 -4.32 22.40
N GLY A 248 5.86 -3.61 21.58
CA GLY A 248 5.50 -3.42 20.17
C GLY A 248 5.87 -2.04 19.67
N LEU A 249 5.52 -1.03 20.45
CA LEU A 249 5.63 0.37 20.08
C LEU A 249 6.64 1.09 20.98
N SER A 250 7.51 1.89 20.38
CA SER A 250 8.43 2.84 21.06
C SER A 250 7.81 4.23 21.24
N TYR A 251 6.78 4.53 20.45
CA TYR A 251 5.94 5.70 20.55
C TYR A 251 4.52 5.29 20.20
N ALA A 252 3.54 5.86 20.89
CA ALA A 252 2.13 5.70 20.55
C ALA A 252 1.36 6.96 20.95
N SER A 253 0.46 7.41 20.08
CA SER A 253 -0.50 8.47 20.39
C SER A 253 -1.87 8.14 19.81
N VAL A 254 -2.89 8.71 20.43
CA VAL A 254 -4.26 8.66 19.93
C VAL A 254 -4.78 10.08 20.00
N GLU A 255 -5.22 10.59 18.87
CA GLU A 255 -5.79 11.92 18.71
C GLU A 255 -7.27 11.77 18.37
N ASN A 256 -8.13 12.38 19.19
CA ASN A 256 -9.55 12.53 18.87
C ASN A 256 -9.73 13.91 18.26
N ASN A 257 -9.85 13.98 16.94
CA ASN A 257 -10.03 15.24 16.21
C ASN A 257 -11.51 15.51 15.98
N GLY A 258 -12.02 16.51 16.70
CA GLY A 258 -13.37 17.03 16.50
C GLY A 258 -13.39 18.48 16.04
N ILE A 259 -12.27 19.03 15.56
CA ILE A 259 -12.13 20.49 15.35
C ILE A 259 -13.10 21.02 14.29
N ASN A 260 -13.37 20.21 13.27
CA ASN A 260 -14.28 20.52 12.17
C ASN A 260 -15.59 19.76 12.28
N ARG A 261 -15.91 19.19 13.44
CA ARG A 261 -17.05 18.27 13.54
C ARG A 261 -18.36 18.97 13.22
N ARG A 262 -19.34 18.21 12.76
CA ARG A 262 -20.74 18.64 12.63
C ARG A 262 -21.62 17.64 13.34
N THR A 263 -22.65 18.14 14.00
CA THR A 263 -23.59 17.34 14.78
C THR A 263 -25.02 17.52 14.31
N ALA A 264 -25.26 18.49 13.43
CA ALA A 264 -26.51 18.67 12.71
C ALA A 264 -26.19 19.00 11.25
N VAL A 265 -26.82 18.29 10.32
CA VAL A 265 -26.75 18.59 8.88
C VAL A 265 -28.15 18.82 8.36
N TYR A 266 -28.33 19.96 7.72
CA TYR A 266 -29.52 20.29 6.94
C TYR A 266 -29.17 20.12 5.47
N CYS A 267 -30.00 19.36 4.74
CA CYS A 267 -29.75 19.09 3.34
C CYS A 267 -30.96 19.44 2.52
N GLY A 268 -30.77 20.30 1.51
CA GLY A 268 -31.85 20.76 0.65
C GLY A 268 -31.83 20.07 -0.72
N GLY A 269 -32.94 19.49 -1.15
CA GLY A 269 -33.10 18.90 -2.48
C GLY A 269 -33.36 19.92 -3.60
N ALA A 270 -33.70 19.44 -4.79
CA ALA A 270 -34.15 20.29 -5.88
C ALA A 270 -35.61 20.74 -5.70
N ASN A 271 -35.92 21.92 -6.24
CA ASN A 271 -37.28 22.40 -6.45
C ASN A 271 -37.52 22.49 -7.96
N SER A 272 -38.72 22.13 -8.43
CA SER A 272 -39.11 22.37 -9.81
C SER A 272 -39.44 23.84 -10.11
N ASP A 273 -39.91 24.69 -9.18
CA ASP A 273 -40.50 25.99 -9.57
C ASP A 273 -40.45 27.16 -8.54
N VAL A 274 -39.82 27.07 -7.36
CA VAL A 274 -39.74 28.22 -6.41
C VAL A 274 -38.43 28.22 -5.61
N GLU A 275 -37.67 29.31 -5.59
CA GLU A 275 -36.27 29.23 -5.15
C GLU A 275 -36.02 28.83 -3.68
N GLU A 276 -36.98 28.94 -2.72
CA GLU A 276 -36.74 28.46 -1.34
C GLU A 276 -37.97 27.87 -0.60
N GLU A 277 -39.19 28.36 -0.81
CA GLU A 277 -40.36 28.02 0.05
C GLU A 277 -40.92 26.58 -0.13
N GLY A 278 -40.56 25.89 -1.21
CA GLY A 278 -41.02 24.53 -1.52
C GLY A 278 -39.91 23.47 -1.48
N ARG A 279 -38.71 23.83 -1.01
CA ARG A 279 -37.56 22.93 -1.02
C ARG A 279 -37.77 21.81 -0.02
N VAL A 280 -37.65 20.56 -0.46
CA VAL A 280 -37.59 19.42 0.46
C VAL A 280 -36.28 19.52 1.22
N ILE A 281 -36.36 19.65 2.54
CA ILE A 281 -35.20 19.70 3.45
C ILE A 281 -35.23 18.44 4.30
N ALA A 282 -34.11 17.73 4.33
CA ALA A 282 -33.88 16.65 5.29
C ALA A 282 -32.94 17.13 6.39
N GLU A 283 -33.24 16.73 7.62
CA GLU A 283 -32.45 17.07 8.80
C GLU A 283 -31.91 15.79 9.43
N VAL A 284 -30.62 15.77 9.73
CA VAL A 284 -29.96 14.64 10.39
C VAL A 284 -29.14 15.18 11.56
N PHE A 285 -29.36 14.58 12.73
CA PHE A 285 -28.75 15.01 13.99
C PHE A 285 -28.01 13.83 14.64
N ASP A 286 -26.83 14.12 15.20
CA ASP A 286 -26.17 13.29 16.19
C ASP A 286 -26.55 13.80 17.58
N HIS A 287 -27.67 13.28 18.12
CA HIS A 287 -28.17 13.71 19.42
C HIS A 287 -27.21 13.39 20.57
N ASP A 288 -26.40 12.34 20.47
CA ASP A 288 -25.46 11.97 21.53
C ASP A 288 -24.34 13.01 21.63
N LEU A 289 -23.77 13.42 20.50
CA LEU A 289 -22.76 14.49 20.47
C LEU A 289 -23.35 15.87 20.81
N ILE A 290 -24.59 16.15 20.39
CA ILE A 290 -25.28 17.39 20.78
C ILE A 290 -25.44 17.45 22.30
N ASN A 291 -25.89 16.36 22.91
CA ASN A 291 -26.15 16.31 24.35
C ASN A 291 -24.87 16.20 25.20
N ALA A 292 -23.73 15.83 24.60
CA ALA A 292 -22.44 15.76 25.28
C ALA A 292 -21.87 17.13 25.70
N SER A 293 -22.39 18.23 25.16
CA SER A 293 -21.94 19.59 25.49
C SER A 293 -23.09 20.60 25.43
N PRO A 294 -23.13 21.60 26.32
CA PRO A 294 -24.05 22.75 26.18
C PRO A 294 -23.89 23.50 24.84
N PHE A 295 -22.75 23.36 24.17
CA PHE A 295 -22.45 23.93 22.85
C PHE A 295 -22.33 22.83 21.79
N GLY A 296 -23.05 21.72 21.95
CA GLY A 296 -22.93 20.53 21.12
C GLY A 296 -23.60 20.64 19.74
N LEU A 297 -24.44 21.65 19.50
CA LEU A 297 -25.08 21.90 18.19
C LEU A 297 -24.09 22.60 17.25
N TRP A 298 -23.60 21.88 16.25
CA TRP A 298 -22.66 22.35 15.24
C TRP A 298 -23.24 22.03 13.86
N GLU A 299 -23.59 23.07 13.12
CA GLU A 299 -24.47 22.96 11.96
C GLU A 299 -23.70 23.00 10.65
N ASP A 300 -24.13 22.22 9.66
CA ASP A 300 -23.71 22.30 8.26
C ASP A 300 -24.91 22.31 7.32
N TRP A 301 -24.72 22.86 6.13
CA TRP A 301 -25.71 22.86 5.07
C TRP A 301 -25.13 22.17 3.83
N GLU A 302 -25.86 21.20 3.27
CA GLU A 302 -25.48 20.52 2.02
C GLU A 302 -26.55 20.69 0.95
N ASP A 303 -26.11 20.96 -0.27
CA ASP A 303 -26.98 21.12 -1.43
C ASP A 303 -27.09 19.82 -2.23
N ALA A 304 -28.21 19.10 -2.06
CA ALA A 304 -28.49 17.84 -2.74
C ALA A 304 -29.41 17.98 -3.95
N ARG A 305 -29.35 19.11 -4.69
CA ARG A 305 -30.13 19.30 -5.93
C ARG A 305 -29.95 18.17 -6.96
N ASN A 306 -28.80 17.50 -6.96
CA ASN A 306 -28.51 16.39 -7.87
C ASN A 306 -29.11 15.03 -7.44
N SER A 307 -29.62 14.94 -6.21
CA SER A 307 -30.21 13.71 -5.64
C SER A 307 -31.73 13.64 -5.80
N GLY A 308 -32.31 14.55 -6.60
CA GLY A 308 -33.74 14.63 -6.89
C GLY A 308 -34.55 15.34 -5.81
N ASN A 309 -35.86 15.03 -5.77
CA ASN A 309 -36.83 15.68 -4.88
C ASN A 309 -37.39 14.73 -3.80
N SER A 310 -36.88 13.50 -3.70
CA SER A 310 -37.31 12.56 -2.68
C SER A 310 -36.64 12.87 -1.35
N GLU A 311 -37.41 12.98 -0.28
CA GLU A 311 -36.91 13.19 1.09
C GLU A 311 -35.87 12.13 1.47
N GLU A 312 -36.09 10.86 1.13
CA GLU A 312 -35.18 9.76 1.44
C GLU A 312 -33.81 9.88 0.73
N GLY A 313 -33.81 10.29 -0.55
CA GLY A 313 -32.57 10.56 -1.29
C GLY A 313 -31.78 11.73 -0.72
N ILE A 314 -32.47 12.79 -0.29
CA ILE A 314 -31.84 13.97 0.32
C ILE A 314 -31.32 13.63 1.73
N ARG A 315 -32.08 12.85 2.50
CA ARG A 315 -31.68 12.36 3.83
C ARG A 315 -30.44 11.48 3.75
N LYS A 316 -30.29 10.66 2.71
CA LYS A 316 -29.07 9.87 2.49
C LYS A 316 -27.84 10.75 2.31
N VAL A 317 -27.94 11.80 1.50
CA VAL A 317 -26.84 12.79 1.34
C VAL A 317 -26.52 13.47 2.67
N ALA A 318 -27.55 13.84 3.45
CA ALA A 318 -27.36 14.42 4.77
C ALA A 318 -26.63 13.47 5.74
N MET A 319 -26.93 12.17 5.70
CA MET A 319 -26.23 11.15 6.51
C MET A 319 -24.76 11.01 6.08
N GLU A 320 -24.49 10.89 4.78
CA GLU A 320 -23.12 10.81 4.24
C GLU A 320 -22.30 12.06 4.63
N ARG A 321 -22.95 13.23 4.62
CA ARG A 321 -22.34 14.49 5.04
C ARG A 321 -22.06 14.55 6.54
N LEU A 322 -22.98 14.08 7.37
CA LEU A 322 -22.79 14.04 8.82
C LEU A 322 -21.67 13.07 9.21
N GLU A 323 -21.60 11.90 8.54
CA GLU A 323 -20.53 10.92 8.73
C GLU A 323 -19.16 11.51 8.37
N LYS A 324 -19.06 12.22 7.24
CA LYS A 324 -17.83 12.90 6.82
C LYS A 324 -17.29 13.90 7.85
N TRP A 325 -18.17 14.57 8.59
CA TRP A 325 -17.80 15.53 9.62
C TRP A 325 -17.90 14.96 11.04
N SER A 326 -18.04 13.65 11.20
CA SER A 326 -18.01 13.04 12.52
C SER A 326 -16.59 13.14 13.11
N PRO A 327 -16.44 13.26 14.44
CA PRO A 327 -15.12 13.27 15.07
C PRO A 327 -14.29 12.06 14.65
N THR A 328 -13.08 12.30 14.18
CA THR A 328 -12.16 11.24 13.73
C THR A 328 -11.20 10.86 14.85
N VAL A 329 -10.80 9.59 14.88
CA VAL A 329 -9.77 9.10 15.79
C VAL A 329 -8.56 8.72 14.96
N ALA A 330 -7.49 9.51 15.06
CA ALA A 330 -6.19 9.16 14.50
C ALA A 330 -5.37 8.43 15.56
N VAL A 331 -4.70 7.35 15.17
CA VAL A 331 -3.78 6.62 16.04
C VAL A 331 -2.40 6.70 15.41
N ASN A 332 -1.35 6.95 16.16
CA ASN A 332 0.01 7.00 15.63
C ASN A 332 0.91 6.10 16.45
N GLY A 333 1.89 5.46 15.82
CA GLY A 333 2.84 4.64 16.56
C GLY A 333 4.11 4.36 15.79
N HIS A 334 5.22 4.28 16.53
CA HIS A 334 6.48 3.79 16.00
C HIS A 334 6.74 2.40 16.55
N ILE A 335 6.96 1.43 15.68
CA ILE A 335 7.27 0.06 16.09
C ILE A 335 8.69 0.02 16.68
N ASN A 336 8.85 -0.64 17.82
CA ASN A 336 10.15 -0.75 18.49
C ASN A 336 11.05 -1.76 17.77
N ALA A 337 12.37 -1.60 17.94
CA ALA A 337 13.36 -2.44 17.26
C ALA A 337 13.24 -3.94 17.58
N ALA A 338 12.83 -4.32 18.80
CA ALA A 338 12.69 -5.72 19.17
C ALA A 338 11.53 -6.41 18.44
N THR A 339 10.44 -5.68 18.21
CA THR A 339 9.24 -6.19 17.53
C THR A 339 9.42 -6.20 16.02
N ILE A 340 10.08 -5.17 15.50
CA ILE A 340 10.32 -5.05 14.07
C ILE A 340 11.21 -6.17 13.52
N GLN A 341 12.02 -6.76 14.38
CA GLN A 341 12.80 -7.94 14.05
C GLN A 341 11.94 -9.13 13.61
N GLY A 342 10.70 -9.24 14.10
CA GLY A 342 9.74 -10.28 13.70
C GLY A 342 9.13 -10.09 12.30
N PHE A 343 9.39 -8.97 11.62
CA PHE A 343 8.86 -8.71 10.28
C PHE A 343 9.30 -9.80 9.28
N GLY A 344 8.39 -10.27 8.44
CA GLY A 344 8.65 -11.40 7.52
C GLY A 344 8.39 -12.78 8.15
N THR A 345 8.12 -12.83 9.46
CA THR A 345 7.81 -14.07 10.20
C THR A 345 6.50 -13.91 10.97
N ASP A 346 6.43 -12.92 11.85
CA ASP A 346 5.29 -12.70 12.75
C ASP A 346 4.19 -11.88 12.06
N PHE A 347 4.57 -10.95 11.19
CA PHE A 347 3.67 -10.11 10.39
C PHE A 347 4.37 -9.62 9.12
N ASN A 348 3.59 -9.20 8.12
CA ASN A 348 4.05 -8.83 6.79
C ASN A 348 3.41 -7.54 6.27
N VAL A 349 3.96 -7.03 5.17
CA VAL A 349 3.32 -5.99 4.36
C VAL A 349 1.92 -6.44 3.93
N GLY A 350 0.95 -5.53 4.02
CA GLY A 350 -0.45 -5.77 3.70
C GLY A 350 -1.25 -6.49 4.79
N ASP A 351 -0.62 -6.90 5.89
CA ASP A 351 -1.35 -7.40 7.05
C ASP A 351 -2.13 -6.26 7.71
N ILE A 352 -3.32 -6.58 8.23
CA ILE A 352 -4.03 -5.74 9.20
C ILE A 352 -3.58 -6.19 10.58
N VAL A 353 -3.12 -5.28 11.43
CA VAL A 353 -2.64 -5.58 12.80
C VAL A 353 -3.41 -4.77 13.84
N ALA A 354 -3.51 -5.28 15.06
CA ALA A 354 -4.24 -4.63 16.13
C ALA A 354 -3.34 -3.60 16.84
N PHE A 355 -3.55 -2.31 16.57
CA PHE A 355 -2.97 -1.23 17.36
C PHE A 355 -3.74 -1.12 18.68
N LYS A 356 -3.01 -1.12 19.81
CA LYS A 356 -3.58 -0.91 21.14
C LYS A 356 -2.76 0.09 21.94
N PHE A 357 -3.41 1.17 22.32
CA PHE A 357 -2.87 2.17 23.23
C PHE A 357 -3.95 2.60 24.22
N ARG A 358 -3.66 2.45 25.53
CA ARG A 358 -4.65 2.62 26.61
C ARG A 358 -5.88 1.72 26.36
N ASP A 359 -7.08 2.28 26.42
CA ASP A 359 -8.35 1.59 26.16
C ASP A 359 -8.77 1.62 24.68
N VAL A 360 -7.95 2.22 23.82
CA VAL A 360 -8.24 2.30 22.39
C VAL A 360 -7.59 1.13 21.66
N VAL A 361 -8.43 0.35 20.98
CA VAL A 361 -8.01 -0.71 20.08
C VAL A 361 -8.53 -0.41 18.68
N ARG A 362 -7.62 -0.42 17.70
CA ARG A 362 -7.91 -0.14 16.30
C ARG A 362 -7.12 -1.09 15.40
N ASP A 363 -7.76 -1.53 14.33
CA ASP A 363 -7.09 -2.30 13.29
C ASP A 363 -6.40 -1.32 12.32
N VAL A 364 -5.09 -1.50 12.12
CA VAL A 364 -4.26 -0.66 11.24
C VAL A 364 -3.68 -1.50 10.11
N HIS A 365 -3.65 -0.96 8.90
CA HIS A 365 -3.21 -1.66 7.70
C HIS A 365 -1.75 -1.32 7.40
N ILE A 366 -0.85 -2.29 7.37
CA ILE A 366 0.56 -2.05 7.01
C ILE A 366 0.69 -1.90 5.49
N ASP A 367 0.80 -0.67 4.98
CA ASP A 367 0.79 -0.42 3.53
C ASP A 367 2.17 -0.14 2.94
N SER A 368 3.14 0.21 3.79
CA SER A 368 4.51 0.53 3.40
C SER A 368 5.51 0.00 4.43
N VAL A 369 6.68 -0.40 3.93
CA VAL A 369 7.81 -0.80 4.76
C VAL A 369 9.12 -0.41 4.08
N ALA A 370 10.04 0.12 4.86
CA ALA A 370 11.39 0.47 4.45
C ALA A 370 12.42 -0.22 5.35
N PHE A 371 13.54 -0.61 4.79
CA PHE A 371 14.68 -1.23 5.44
C PHE A 371 15.91 -0.38 5.17
N ASP A 372 16.67 -0.12 6.22
CA ASP A 372 18.00 0.46 6.22
C ASP A 372 18.93 -0.54 6.92
N ILE A 373 19.89 -1.07 6.17
CA ILE A 373 20.85 -2.06 6.64
C ILE A 373 22.24 -1.47 6.51
N SER A 374 23.01 -1.51 7.59
CA SER A 374 24.42 -1.12 7.61
C SER A 374 25.35 -2.33 7.50
N ASN A 375 26.63 -2.05 7.27
CA ASN A 375 27.69 -3.05 7.21
C ASN A 375 27.95 -3.83 8.50
N ASN A 376 27.53 -3.31 9.66
CA ASN A 376 27.68 -3.98 10.96
C ASN A 376 26.46 -4.83 11.35
N GLY A 377 25.51 -4.99 10.44
CA GLY A 377 24.28 -5.76 10.68
C GLY A 377 23.23 -5.02 11.50
N GLU A 378 23.43 -3.72 11.78
CA GLU A 378 22.33 -2.89 12.29
C GLU A 378 21.26 -2.77 11.21
N GLU A 379 20.04 -3.16 11.59
CA GLU A 379 18.85 -2.99 10.77
C GLU A 379 17.94 -1.97 11.41
N LYS A 380 17.48 -1.02 10.60
CA LYS A 380 16.37 -0.14 10.92
C LYS A 380 15.28 -0.42 9.91
N ILE A 381 14.12 -0.82 10.42
CA ILE A 381 12.93 -1.01 9.61
C ILE A 381 11.98 0.13 9.95
N THR A 382 11.33 0.71 8.95
CA THR A 382 10.28 1.72 9.12
C THR A 382 9.02 1.12 8.51
N ILE A 383 7.90 1.24 9.21
CA ILE A 383 6.62 0.72 8.76
C ILE A 383 5.64 1.88 8.78
N ASP A 384 4.97 2.10 7.66
CA ASP A 384 3.86 3.03 7.58
C ASP A 384 2.56 2.24 7.44
N THR A 385 1.51 2.79 8.03
CA THR A 385 0.20 2.16 8.04
C THR A 385 -0.86 3.14 7.56
N ARG A 386 -1.77 2.67 6.70
CA ARG A 386 -3.03 3.38 6.43
C ARG A 386 -3.93 3.25 7.65
N ASN A 387 -4.60 4.36 7.99
CA ASN A 387 -5.36 4.64 9.21
C ASN A 387 -4.56 5.28 10.37
N MET A 388 -3.26 5.59 10.19
CA MET A 388 -2.50 6.34 11.22
C MET A 388 -2.45 7.86 11.04
N GLU A 389 -2.56 8.40 9.82
CA GLU A 389 -2.76 9.83 9.62
C GLU A 389 -3.60 10.06 8.36
N GLU A 390 -4.75 10.71 8.49
CA GLU A 390 -5.21 11.63 7.45
C GLU A 390 -4.31 12.86 7.57
N SER A 391 -3.33 12.96 6.68
CA SER A 391 -2.57 14.19 6.49
C SER A 391 -3.50 15.27 5.95
N TYR A 392 -3.88 16.22 6.81
CA TYR A 392 -4.58 17.43 6.40
C TYR A 392 -3.67 18.33 5.57
N TYR A 393 -4.11 18.66 4.36
CA TYR A 393 -3.94 19.97 3.76
C TYR A 393 -5.29 20.50 3.32
#